data_AF-A0A8J1VU53-F1
#
_entry.id   AF-A0A8J1VU53-F1
#
_cell.length_a   1.000
_cell.length_b   1.000
_cell.length_c   1.000
_cell.angle_alpha   90.00
_cell.angle_beta   90.00
_cell.angle_gamma   90.00
#
_symmetry.space_group_name_H-M   'P 1'
#
loop_
_entity.id
_entity.type
_entity.pdbx_description
1 polymer ?
#
loop_
_entity_poly.entity_id
_entity_poly.type
_entity_poly.pdbx_seq_one_letter_code
_entity_poly.pdbx_strand_id
1 'polypeptide(L)'
;MCAGQGPTPRNRGFALGLEPPEWENMSLPPAHILSHLTDAHCHPTDLAHLQSTYDDVPLGGLGAMSTIPEDQERVTELSQHRGWLSSASSSASRPPGPKVVACFGYHPWFVHRYTLLDPPPHKHEHYTSIFFPDQSVSSPPSKNFTLLQTLLPYLPDPIPFAPLLDRLRTDITTSRDRGCLTMEKVVDPGGTAGDEGGATELEWKRLTPFKTSMAHQRMLVEKQLEVAIEFGVNVSFHSVAAPGPSLDVLISMRNKHRGRFTNRVNVDIHSGGGWSGEFWAQAERESGVGSGGVDREVQSVAGRGA
;
A
#
# COMPACT_ATOMS: atom_id res chain seq x y z
N MET A 1 -24.84 31.02 -39.35
CA MET A 1 -23.51 31.57 -39.00
C MET A 1 -23.03 30.87 -37.74
N CYS A 2 -21.77 30.43 -37.77
CA CYS A 2 -21.25 29.25 -37.07
C CYS A 2 -21.27 29.32 -35.55
N ALA A 3 -21.77 28.24 -34.92
CA ALA A 3 -21.49 27.91 -33.52
C ALA A 3 -20.14 27.18 -33.46
N GLY A 4 -19.19 27.74 -32.71
CA GLY A 4 -17.87 27.17 -32.50
C GLY A 4 -17.94 25.94 -31.60
N GLN A 5 -17.51 24.78 -32.11
CA GLN A 5 -17.16 23.62 -31.31
C GLN A 5 -15.73 23.84 -30.77
N GLY A 6 -15.59 23.85 -29.45
CA GLY A 6 -14.28 23.81 -28.79
C GLY A 6 -13.55 22.49 -29.08
N PRO A 7 -12.21 22.45 -28.96
CA PRO A 7 -11.44 21.27 -29.29
C PRO A 7 -11.76 20.13 -28.31
N THR A 8 -12.15 18.98 -28.87
CA THR A 8 -12.24 17.69 -28.19
C THR A 8 -10.88 17.30 -27.62
N PRO A 9 -10.83 16.64 -26.44
CA PRO A 9 -9.58 16.20 -25.84
C PRO A 9 -8.94 15.16 -26.77
N ARG A 10 -7.74 15.46 -27.26
CA ARG A 10 -6.93 14.50 -28.01
C ARG A 10 -6.58 13.34 -27.07
N ASN A 11 -7.22 12.19 -27.29
CA ASN A 11 -6.67 10.91 -26.90
C ASN A 11 -5.26 10.84 -27.48
N ARG A 12 -4.23 10.89 -26.63
CA ARG A 12 -2.89 10.49 -27.04
C ARG A 12 -2.98 9.00 -27.29
N GLY A 13 -3.20 8.64 -28.55
CA GLY A 13 -3.22 7.26 -29.01
C GLY A 13 -1.97 6.56 -28.54
N PHE A 14 -2.15 5.33 -28.05
CA PHE A 14 -1.07 4.37 -27.90
C PHE A 14 -0.27 4.36 -29.20
N ALA A 15 1.02 4.65 -29.10
CA ALA A 15 1.92 4.49 -30.22
C ALA A 15 1.99 2.99 -30.53
N LEU A 16 1.78 2.64 -31.80
CA LEU A 16 1.63 1.29 -32.37
C LEU A 16 0.19 0.76 -32.23
N GLY A 17 -0.51 0.64 -33.36
CA GLY A 17 -1.88 0.11 -33.49
C GLY A 17 -2.00 -1.39 -33.18
N LEU A 18 -1.43 -1.81 -32.06
CA LEU A 18 -1.69 -3.10 -31.45
C LEU A 18 -2.86 -2.88 -30.49
N GLU A 19 -3.99 -3.50 -30.80
CA GLU A 19 -5.06 -3.68 -29.83
C GLU A 19 -4.44 -4.32 -28.57
N PRO A 20 -4.83 -3.89 -27.35
CA PRO A 20 -4.38 -4.53 -26.14
C PRO A 20 -4.63 -6.04 -26.24
N PRO A 21 -3.69 -6.90 -25.83
CA PRO A 21 -3.92 -8.33 -25.85
C PRO A 21 -5.17 -8.65 -25.02
N GLU A 22 -5.99 -9.59 -25.51
CA GLU A 22 -7.09 -10.15 -24.73
C GLU A 22 -6.50 -10.89 -23.52
N TRP A 23 -6.40 -10.19 -22.40
CA TRP A 23 -5.75 -10.68 -21.18
C TRP A 23 -6.47 -11.90 -20.59
N GLU A 24 -7.78 -12.03 -20.82
CA GLU A 24 -8.59 -13.19 -20.39
C GLU A 24 -8.24 -14.48 -21.15
N ASN A 25 -7.77 -14.35 -22.40
CA ASN A 25 -7.51 -15.49 -23.30
C ASN A 25 -6.02 -15.73 -23.56
N MET A 26 -5.15 -15.02 -22.85
CA MET A 26 -3.71 -15.13 -23.03
C MET A 26 -3.20 -16.47 -22.51
N SER A 27 -2.50 -17.22 -23.36
CA SER A 27 -1.79 -18.42 -22.93
C SER A 27 -0.68 -18.02 -21.94
N LEU A 28 -0.83 -18.44 -20.69
CA LEU A 28 0.18 -18.20 -19.66
C LEU A 28 1.44 -19.05 -19.92
N PRO A 29 2.62 -18.59 -19.50
CA PRO A 29 3.83 -19.39 -19.49
C PRO A 29 3.61 -20.75 -18.79
N PRO A 30 4.40 -21.79 -19.13
CA PRO A 30 4.32 -23.09 -18.46
C PRO A 30 4.40 -22.98 -16.94
N ALA A 31 3.69 -23.85 -16.22
CA ALA A 31 3.60 -23.81 -14.76
C ALA A 31 4.97 -23.80 -14.04
N HIS A 32 5.99 -24.49 -14.59
CA HIS A 32 7.33 -24.47 -14.01
C HIS A 32 7.96 -23.07 -14.04
N ILE A 33 7.69 -22.26 -15.07
CA ILE A 33 8.15 -20.86 -15.14
C ILE A 33 7.38 -20.01 -14.11
N LEU A 34 6.05 -20.14 -14.07
CA LEU A 34 5.21 -19.41 -13.12
C LEU A 34 5.59 -19.72 -11.66
N SER A 35 6.03 -20.95 -11.37
CA SER A 35 6.46 -21.35 -10.03
C SER A 35 7.72 -20.63 -9.52
N HIS A 36 8.41 -19.90 -10.39
CA HIS A 36 9.53 -19.03 -10.01
C HIS A 36 9.10 -17.58 -9.77
N LEU A 37 7.87 -17.21 -10.11
CA LEU A 37 7.33 -15.88 -9.91
C LEU A 37 6.72 -15.75 -8.50
N THR A 38 6.88 -14.57 -7.92
CA THR A 38 6.24 -14.19 -6.67
C THR A 38 5.40 -12.95 -6.94
N ASP A 39 4.11 -13.01 -6.62
CA ASP A 39 3.31 -11.80 -6.55
C ASP A 39 3.75 -11.03 -5.30
N ALA A 40 4.43 -9.90 -5.51
CA ALA A 40 4.97 -9.09 -4.42
C ALA A 40 3.86 -8.36 -3.64
N HIS A 41 2.65 -8.24 -4.20
CA HIS A 41 1.56 -7.47 -3.61
C HIS A 41 0.19 -8.06 -3.97
N CYS A 42 -0.30 -8.91 -3.08
CA CYS A 42 -1.59 -9.57 -3.20
C CYS A 42 -2.48 -9.24 -2.00
N HIS A 43 -3.79 -9.19 -2.23
CA HIS A 43 -4.83 -8.96 -1.22
C HIS A 43 -5.72 -10.19 -1.04
N PRO A 44 -5.17 -11.35 -0.61
CA PRO A 44 -5.89 -12.61 -0.59
C PRO A 44 -7.00 -12.67 0.48
N THR A 45 -6.95 -11.78 1.47
CA THR A 45 -7.92 -11.74 2.59
C THR A 45 -9.12 -10.84 2.32
N ASP A 46 -9.08 -10.02 1.27
CA ASP A 46 -10.17 -9.12 0.88
C ASP A 46 -11.35 -9.89 0.26
N LEU A 47 -11.12 -11.12 -0.20
CA LEU A 47 -12.10 -11.98 -0.83
C LEU A 47 -12.27 -13.27 -0.03
N ALA A 48 -13.52 -13.74 0.07
CA ALA A 48 -13.85 -15.02 0.70
C ALA A 48 -13.54 -16.19 -0.25
N HIS A 49 -12.25 -16.45 -0.49
CA HIS A 49 -11.81 -17.60 -1.28
C HIS A 49 -11.69 -18.87 -0.42
N LEU A 50 -12.04 -20.00 -1.01
CA LEU A 50 -11.73 -21.31 -0.42
C LEU A 50 -10.21 -21.52 -0.45
N GLN A 51 -9.69 -22.27 0.52
CA GLN A 51 -8.26 -22.57 0.55
C GLN A 51 -7.77 -23.28 -0.72
N SER A 52 -8.63 -24.11 -1.34
CA SER A 52 -8.35 -24.78 -2.61
C SER A 52 -8.17 -23.83 -3.79
N THR A 53 -8.70 -22.60 -3.73
CA THR A 53 -8.46 -21.61 -4.79
C THR A 53 -6.97 -21.27 -4.91
N TYR A 54 -6.25 -21.24 -3.79
CA TYR A 54 -4.81 -20.99 -3.79
C TYR A 54 -4.00 -22.19 -4.26
N ASP A 55 -4.53 -23.41 -4.13
CA ASP A 55 -3.86 -24.64 -4.53
C ASP A 55 -3.64 -24.69 -6.05
N ASP A 56 -4.55 -24.09 -6.81
CA ASP A 56 -4.51 -24.01 -8.27
C ASP A 56 -3.68 -22.82 -8.80
N VAL A 57 -3.18 -21.94 -7.91
CA VAL A 57 -2.37 -20.78 -8.31
C VAL A 57 -0.95 -21.27 -8.68
N PRO A 58 -0.50 -21.06 -9.93
CA PRO A 58 0.76 -21.64 -10.41
C PRO A 58 2.02 -20.88 -9.95
N LEU A 59 1.86 -19.86 -9.10
CA LEU A 59 2.95 -19.00 -8.60
C LEU A 59 3.77 -19.70 -7.52
N GLY A 60 5.04 -19.30 -7.39
CA GLY A 60 5.93 -19.77 -6.33
C GLY A 60 5.67 -19.12 -4.97
N GLY A 61 5.22 -17.87 -4.98
CA GLY A 61 4.98 -17.11 -3.76
C GLY A 61 3.99 -15.96 -3.90
N LEU A 62 3.48 -15.52 -2.75
CA LEU A 62 2.61 -14.35 -2.60
C LEU A 62 3.06 -13.52 -1.38
N GLY A 63 3.11 -12.20 -1.54
CA GLY A 63 3.09 -11.23 -0.44
C GLY A 63 1.64 -10.91 -0.08
N ALA A 64 1.14 -11.46 1.02
CA ALA A 64 -0.23 -11.25 1.47
C ALA A 64 -0.34 -9.98 2.32
N MET A 65 -0.99 -8.96 1.79
CA MET A 65 -1.12 -7.64 2.38
C MET A 65 -2.30 -7.55 3.34
N SER A 66 -2.10 -6.96 4.53
CA SER A 66 -3.21 -6.48 5.34
C SER A 66 -3.79 -5.18 4.76
N THR A 67 -5.12 -5.12 4.61
CA THR A 67 -5.84 -3.93 4.13
C THR A 67 -6.46 -3.17 5.30
N ILE A 68 -7.19 -3.89 6.14
CA ILE A 68 -7.81 -3.37 7.37
C ILE A 68 -7.07 -3.91 8.61
N PRO A 69 -7.17 -3.27 9.79
CA PRO A 69 -6.53 -3.76 11.01
C PRO A 69 -6.84 -5.23 11.33
N GLU A 70 -8.04 -5.69 11.00
CA GLU A 70 -8.51 -7.06 11.23
C GLU A 70 -7.84 -8.08 10.30
N ASP A 71 -7.21 -7.65 9.20
CA ASP A 71 -6.50 -8.55 8.28
C ASP A 71 -5.16 -9.04 8.82
N GLN A 72 -4.58 -8.36 9.82
CA GLN A 72 -3.29 -8.75 10.41
C GLN A 72 -3.29 -10.23 10.86
N GLU A 73 -4.42 -10.69 11.44
CA GLU A 73 -4.60 -12.08 11.87
C GLU A 73 -4.80 -13.02 10.68
N ARG A 74 -5.59 -12.60 9.69
CA ARG A 74 -5.87 -13.40 8.50
C ARG A 74 -4.60 -13.66 7.67
N VAL A 75 -3.76 -12.63 7.47
CA VAL A 75 -2.48 -12.81 6.76
C VAL A 75 -1.48 -13.64 7.57
N THR A 76 -1.54 -13.55 8.90
CA THR A 76 -0.75 -14.42 9.79
C THR A 76 -1.14 -15.89 9.62
N GLU A 77 -2.42 -16.21 9.72
CA GLU A 77 -2.93 -17.58 9.56
C GLU A 77 -2.61 -18.15 8.17
N LEU A 78 -2.79 -17.35 7.13
CA LEU A 78 -2.48 -17.75 5.76
C LEU A 78 -0.98 -18.05 5.58
N SER A 79 -0.10 -17.20 6.12
CA SER A 79 1.35 -17.40 6.05
C SER A 79 1.80 -18.63 6.85
N GLN A 80 1.16 -18.92 7.99
CA GLN A 80 1.45 -20.13 8.76
C GLN A 80 1.05 -21.41 8.01
N HIS A 81 -0.12 -21.40 7.37
CA HIS A 81 -0.60 -22.53 6.58
C HIS A 81 0.27 -22.78 5.32
N ARG A 82 0.85 -21.72 4.74
CA ARG A 82 1.61 -21.76 3.47
C ARG A 82 3.04 -21.22 3.62
N GLY A 83 3.71 -21.48 4.74
CA GLY A 83 4.98 -20.85 5.10
C GLY A 83 6.19 -21.26 4.25
N TRP A 84 7.14 -20.33 4.11
CA TRP A 84 8.38 -20.55 3.33
C TRP A 84 9.40 -21.48 4.02
N LEU A 85 9.53 -21.40 5.34
CA LEU A 85 10.54 -22.12 6.12
C LEU A 85 9.92 -23.19 7.05
N SER A 86 8.68 -23.62 6.80
CA SER A 86 8.04 -24.61 7.66
C SER A 86 8.87 -25.90 7.67
N SER A 87 9.40 -26.23 8.85
CA SER A 87 10.28 -27.37 9.14
C SER A 87 9.57 -28.73 9.03
N ALA A 88 8.39 -28.80 8.41
CA ALA A 88 7.71 -30.04 8.10
C ALA A 88 8.53 -30.80 7.04
N SER A 89 9.41 -31.65 7.56
CA SER A 89 10.21 -32.68 6.92
C SER A 89 9.33 -33.61 6.08
N SER A 90 8.97 -33.19 4.87
CA SER A 90 8.81 -33.96 3.64
C SER A 90 8.03 -33.11 2.65
N SER A 91 8.50 -33.04 1.41
CA SER A 91 7.81 -32.38 0.29
C SER A 91 6.36 -32.88 0.05
N ALA A 92 5.93 -33.95 0.74
CA ALA A 92 4.68 -34.66 0.52
C ALA A 92 3.48 -34.13 1.34
N SER A 93 3.70 -33.35 2.41
CA SER A 93 2.61 -32.87 3.28
C SER A 93 2.32 -31.37 3.15
N ARG A 94 2.95 -30.66 2.22
CA ARG A 94 2.72 -29.22 2.01
C ARG A 94 1.52 -29.03 1.07
N PRO A 95 0.59 -28.10 1.37
CA PRO A 95 -0.46 -27.77 0.43
C PRO A 95 0.14 -27.29 -0.91
N PRO A 96 -0.46 -27.66 -2.06
CA PRO A 96 -0.07 -27.16 -3.36
C PRO A 96 -0.25 -25.64 -3.48
N GLY A 97 0.30 -25.03 -4.52
CA GLY A 97 0.22 -23.59 -4.76
C GLY A 97 1.33 -22.77 -4.09
N PRO A 98 1.14 -21.43 -3.99
CA PRO A 98 2.20 -20.51 -3.63
C PRO A 98 2.46 -20.47 -2.13
N LYS A 99 3.70 -20.15 -1.80
CA LYS A 99 4.13 -19.89 -0.42
C LYS A 99 3.85 -18.44 -0.03
N VAL A 100 3.41 -18.21 1.19
CA VAL A 100 2.89 -16.90 1.59
C VAL A 100 3.83 -16.22 2.58
N VAL A 101 4.15 -14.96 2.28
CA VAL A 101 4.81 -13.98 3.15
C VAL A 101 3.73 -13.09 3.74
N ALA A 102 3.61 -13.05 5.07
CA ALA A 102 2.68 -12.12 5.71
C ALA A 102 3.23 -10.69 5.64
N CYS A 103 2.45 -9.76 5.09
CA CYS A 103 2.83 -8.36 4.98
C CYS A 103 1.96 -7.54 5.94
N PHE A 104 2.53 -7.17 7.08
CA PHE A 104 1.85 -6.48 8.16
C PHE A 104 1.94 -4.97 8.00
N GLY A 105 0.87 -4.24 8.27
CA GLY A 105 0.91 -2.78 8.27
C GLY A 105 -0.47 -2.15 8.19
N TYR A 106 -0.51 -0.82 8.30
CA TYR A 106 -1.73 -0.04 8.34
C TYR A 106 -1.88 0.82 7.09
N HIS A 107 -3.00 0.64 6.39
CA HIS A 107 -3.30 1.23 5.08
C HIS A 107 -3.67 2.73 5.16
N PRO A 108 -3.37 3.54 4.12
CA PRO A 108 -3.62 4.99 4.07
C PRO A 108 -5.08 5.32 4.12
N TRP A 109 -5.94 4.40 3.67
CA TRP A 109 -7.37 4.60 3.70
C TRP A 109 -7.86 4.91 5.12
N PHE A 110 -7.16 4.41 6.14
CA PHE A 110 -7.53 4.57 7.54
C PHE A 110 -6.66 5.56 8.32
N VAL A 111 -5.66 6.20 7.71
CA VAL A 111 -4.74 7.12 8.42
C VAL A 111 -5.43 8.34 9.02
N HIS A 112 -6.59 8.72 8.47
CA HIS A 112 -7.44 9.77 9.04
C HIS A 112 -7.98 9.39 10.43
N ARG A 113 -8.04 8.10 10.77
CA ARG A 113 -8.50 7.60 12.07
C ARG A 113 -7.39 7.57 13.11
N TYR A 114 -6.12 7.64 12.72
CA TYR A 114 -4.99 7.47 13.63
C TYR A 114 -4.47 8.80 14.14
N THR A 115 -4.03 8.84 15.39
CA THR A 115 -3.34 9.99 16.01
C THR A 115 -2.04 9.55 16.67
N LEU A 116 -1.04 10.44 16.64
CA LEU A 116 0.22 10.26 17.35
C LEU A 116 0.23 10.93 18.74
N LEU A 117 -0.89 11.57 19.13
CA LEU A 117 -1.04 12.22 20.43
C LEU A 117 -1.55 11.24 21.48
N ASP A 118 -1.05 11.39 22.71
CA ASP A 118 -1.48 10.66 23.89
C ASP A 118 -1.64 11.64 25.07
N PRO A 119 -2.85 11.85 25.61
CA PRO A 119 -4.11 11.20 25.22
C PRO A 119 -4.60 11.62 23.82
N PRO A 120 -5.43 10.80 23.15
CA PRO A 120 -6.06 11.17 21.88
C PRO A 120 -6.88 12.47 22.02
N PRO A 121 -6.80 13.40 21.04
CA PRO A 121 -7.61 14.60 21.03
C PRO A 121 -9.09 14.26 20.79
N HIS A 122 -9.97 15.23 21.04
CA HIS A 122 -11.37 15.09 20.68
C HIS A 122 -11.54 14.98 19.15
N LYS A 123 -12.55 14.21 18.73
CA LYS A 123 -12.92 13.96 17.34
C LYS A 123 -12.94 15.24 16.48
N HIS A 124 -13.56 16.31 16.98
CA HIS A 124 -13.63 17.59 16.29
C HIS A 124 -12.25 18.19 15.99
N GLU A 125 -11.38 18.22 17.01
CA GLU A 125 -10.04 18.76 16.92
C GLU A 125 -9.17 17.95 15.96
N HIS A 126 -9.22 16.62 16.10
CA HIS A 126 -8.48 15.69 15.25
C HIS A 126 -8.81 15.90 13.77
N TYR A 127 -10.06 15.71 13.37
CA TYR A 127 -10.46 15.77 11.96
C TYR A 127 -10.31 17.18 11.37
N THR A 128 -10.55 18.22 12.16
CA THR A 128 -10.28 19.59 11.71
C THR A 128 -8.80 19.78 11.42
N SER A 129 -7.90 19.37 12.32
CA SER A 129 -6.45 19.55 12.15
C SER A 129 -5.90 18.81 10.92
N ILE A 130 -6.39 17.61 10.63
CA ILE A 130 -5.86 16.79 9.53
C ILE A 130 -6.51 17.10 8.18
N PHE A 131 -7.73 17.61 8.12
CA PHE A 131 -8.38 17.98 6.85
C PHE A 131 -8.22 19.46 6.49
N PHE A 132 -7.93 20.31 7.47
CA PHE A 132 -7.80 21.75 7.30
C PHE A 132 -6.54 22.32 8.00
N PRO A 133 -5.33 21.79 7.72
CA PRO A 133 -4.10 22.17 8.43
C PRO A 133 -3.71 23.66 8.26
N ASP A 134 -4.04 24.26 7.12
CA ASP A 134 -3.67 25.64 6.77
C ASP A 134 -4.79 26.66 7.06
N GLN A 135 -5.90 26.23 7.64
CA GLN A 135 -7.05 27.10 7.82
C GLN A 135 -6.81 28.06 8.99
N SER A 136 -6.56 29.34 8.68
CA SER A 136 -6.53 30.38 9.69
C SER A 136 -7.90 30.52 10.35
N VAL A 137 -7.93 30.74 11.67
CA VAL A 137 -9.15 30.92 12.49
C VAL A 137 -10.07 32.04 11.96
N SER A 138 -9.56 32.91 11.09
CA SER A 138 -10.24 34.08 10.53
C SER A 138 -10.87 33.86 9.14
N SER A 139 -10.77 32.67 8.54
CA SER A 139 -11.39 32.41 7.23
C SER A 139 -12.86 31.97 7.37
N PRO A 140 -13.77 32.43 6.50
CA PRO A 140 -15.16 31.98 6.52
C PRO A 140 -15.25 30.45 6.31
N PRO A 141 -16.24 29.76 6.90
CA PRO A 141 -16.37 28.31 6.77
C PRO A 141 -16.52 27.92 5.30
N SER A 142 -15.59 27.11 4.80
CA SER A 142 -15.71 26.56 3.46
C SER A 142 -16.88 25.56 3.41
N LYS A 143 -17.42 25.28 2.20
CA LYS A 143 -18.43 24.23 2.01
C LYS A 143 -17.98 22.88 2.60
N ASN A 144 -16.68 22.59 2.52
CA ASN A 144 -16.11 21.37 3.07
C ASN A 144 -16.06 21.39 4.61
N PHE A 145 -15.84 22.55 5.23
CA PHE A 145 -15.89 22.66 6.69
C PHE A 145 -17.30 22.40 7.22
N THR A 146 -18.33 22.97 6.58
CA THR A 146 -19.74 22.65 6.92
C THR A 146 -20.03 21.17 6.75
N LEU A 147 -19.55 20.54 5.66
CA LEU A 147 -19.69 19.10 5.45
C LEU A 147 -19.01 18.28 6.56
N LEU A 148 -17.83 18.71 7.04
CA LEU A 148 -17.15 18.02 8.15
C LEU A 148 -18.03 18.06 9.40
N GLN A 149 -18.62 19.21 9.73
CA GLN A 149 -19.50 19.33 10.89
C GLN A 149 -20.72 18.40 10.79
N THR A 150 -21.26 18.20 9.58
CA THR A 150 -22.36 17.25 9.35
C THR A 150 -21.93 15.80 9.53
N LEU A 151 -20.72 15.43 9.09
CA LEU A 151 -20.22 14.05 9.14
C LEU A 151 -19.60 13.69 10.49
N LEU A 152 -19.18 14.67 11.28
CA LEU A 152 -18.45 14.47 12.53
C LEU A 152 -19.10 13.48 13.51
N PRO A 153 -20.44 13.45 13.70
CA PRO A 153 -21.08 12.48 14.58
C PRO A 153 -20.89 11.02 14.14
N TYR A 154 -20.69 10.79 12.84
CA TYR A 154 -20.57 9.45 12.21
C TYR A 154 -19.11 9.00 12.07
N LEU A 155 -18.16 9.94 12.05
CA LEU A 155 -16.74 9.60 12.04
C LEU A 155 -16.36 8.88 13.35
N PRO A 156 -15.41 7.92 13.35
CA PRO A 156 -14.97 7.25 14.58
C PRO A 156 -14.15 8.18 15.49
N ASP A 157 -13.95 7.80 16.75
CA ASP A 157 -12.99 8.52 17.61
C ASP A 157 -11.54 8.26 17.15
N PRO A 158 -10.62 9.22 17.33
CA PRO A 158 -9.21 9.05 16.97
C PRO A 158 -8.57 7.91 17.75
N ILE A 159 -7.90 7.01 17.03
CA ILE A 159 -7.23 5.84 17.57
C ILE A 159 -5.75 6.18 17.79
N PRO A 160 -5.21 6.05 19.02
CA PRO A 160 -3.77 6.22 19.24
C PRO A 160 -2.98 5.19 18.44
N PHE A 161 -1.96 5.65 17.72
CA PHE A 161 -1.18 4.81 16.81
C PHE A 161 -0.12 3.98 17.53
N ALA A 162 0.32 4.38 18.73
CA ALA A 162 1.36 3.67 19.48
C ALA A 162 0.99 2.20 19.77
N PRO A 163 -0.21 1.86 20.29
CA PRO A 163 -0.61 0.46 20.46
C PRO A 163 -0.65 -0.35 19.15
N LEU A 164 -0.95 0.29 18.03
CA LEU A 164 -0.94 -0.34 16.71
C LEU A 164 0.50 -0.67 16.26
N LEU A 165 1.46 0.22 16.53
CA LEU A 165 2.87 -0.07 16.32
C LEU A 165 3.37 -1.21 17.21
N ASP A 166 2.93 -1.28 18.47
CA ASP A 166 3.29 -2.37 19.37
C ASP A 166 2.72 -3.73 18.91
N ARG A 167 1.49 -3.71 18.37
CA ARG A 167 0.92 -4.88 17.71
C ARG A 167 1.77 -5.29 16.50
N LEU A 168 2.15 -4.35 15.64
CA LEU A 168 3.00 -4.62 14.50
C LEU A 168 4.36 -5.25 14.90
N ARG A 169 5.01 -4.74 15.94
CA ARG A 169 6.25 -5.36 16.49
C ARG A 169 6.02 -6.79 16.95
N THR A 170 4.89 -7.04 17.61
CA THR A 170 4.50 -8.35 18.12
C THR A 170 4.24 -9.34 16.98
N ASP A 171 3.52 -8.91 15.94
CA ASP A 171 3.19 -9.74 14.78
C ASP A 171 4.46 -10.11 14.00
N ILE A 172 5.37 -9.15 13.76
CA ILE A 172 6.67 -9.41 13.11
C ILE A 172 7.50 -10.40 13.93
N THR A 173 7.62 -10.18 15.25
CA THR A 173 8.40 -11.06 16.14
C THR A 173 7.83 -12.47 16.12
N THR A 174 6.53 -12.61 16.34
CA THR A 174 5.83 -13.90 16.39
C THR A 174 5.96 -14.67 15.08
N SER A 175 5.83 -13.98 13.96
CA SER A 175 5.95 -14.59 12.63
C SER A 175 7.38 -15.09 12.37
N ARG A 176 8.40 -14.32 12.75
CA ARG A 176 9.81 -14.73 12.64
C ARG A 176 10.15 -15.91 13.55
N ASP A 177 9.67 -15.92 14.79
CA ASP A 177 9.88 -17.03 15.74
C ASP A 177 9.28 -18.34 15.21
N ARG A 178 8.27 -18.25 14.35
CA ARG A 178 7.64 -19.39 13.65
C ARG A 178 8.30 -19.74 12.31
N GLY A 179 9.37 -19.06 11.92
CA GLY A 179 10.04 -19.26 10.63
C GLY A 179 9.25 -18.73 9.42
N CYS A 180 8.29 -17.82 9.62
CA CYS A 180 7.58 -17.18 8.52
C CYS A 180 8.34 -15.93 8.05
N LEU A 181 8.37 -15.71 6.74
CA LEU A 181 8.87 -14.47 6.16
C LEU A 181 7.82 -13.38 6.38
N THR A 182 8.28 -12.16 6.63
CA THR A 182 7.41 -10.99 6.82
C THR A 182 7.91 -9.76 6.10
N MET A 183 6.98 -8.92 5.70
CA MET A 183 7.25 -7.57 5.21
C MET A 183 6.36 -6.57 5.94
N GLU A 184 6.77 -5.31 5.96
CA GLU A 184 5.91 -4.22 6.41
C GLU A 184 5.20 -3.57 5.22
N LYS A 185 3.92 -3.22 5.35
CA LYS A 185 3.21 -2.39 4.38
C LYS A 185 3.21 -0.94 4.85
N VAL A 186 3.77 -0.05 4.05
CA VAL A 186 3.82 1.39 4.34
C VAL A 186 3.28 2.14 3.13
N VAL A 187 2.60 3.29 3.32
CA VAL A 187 1.86 3.89 2.20
C VAL A 187 1.71 5.41 2.27
N ASP A 188 1.90 6.08 1.13
CA ASP A 188 1.65 7.51 0.88
C ASP A 188 0.21 7.80 0.32
N PRO A 189 -0.20 9.04 0.01
CA PRO A 189 -1.30 9.75 0.59
C PRO A 189 -2.38 10.08 -0.46
N GLY A 190 -2.84 9.05 -1.18
CA GLY A 190 -3.80 9.23 -2.29
C GLY A 190 -5.26 9.01 -1.90
N GLY A 191 -5.52 8.42 -0.71
CA GLY A 191 -6.84 7.91 -0.34
C GLY A 191 -7.83 8.97 0.12
N THR A 192 -9.02 9.00 -0.49
CA THR A 192 -10.22 9.65 0.05
C THR A 192 -10.86 8.78 1.12
N ALA A 193 -11.31 9.36 2.23
CA ALA A 193 -11.99 8.63 3.31
C ALA A 193 -13.38 8.12 2.85
N GLY A 194 -13.61 6.82 3.05
CA GLY A 194 -14.93 6.17 2.94
C GLY A 194 -15.61 6.06 4.31
N ASP A 195 -16.94 6.10 4.32
CA ASP A 195 -17.80 5.97 5.50
C ASP A 195 -18.29 4.52 5.61
N GLU A 196 -18.36 3.96 6.82
CA GLU A 196 -18.90 2.61 7.07
C GLU A 196 -19.94 2.65 8.20
N GLY A 197 -21.22 2.73 7.83
CA GLY A 197 -22.33 2.81 8.77
C GLY A 197 -23.67 2.32 8.23
N GLY A 198 -23.87 1.00 8.11
CA GLY A 198 -25.17 0.34 8.34
C GLY A 198 -26.43 0.80 7.58
N ALA A 199 -26.37 1.07 6.27
CA ALA A 199 -27.56 1.27 5.43
C ALA A 199 -27.42 0.55 4.07
N THR A 200 -28.51 0.39 3.33
CA THR A 200 -28.62 -0.50 2.15
C THR A 200 -27.69 -0.17 0.97
N GLU A 201 -27.27 -1.21 0.24
CA GLU A 201 -26.29 -1.31 -0.88
C GLU A 201 -26.29 -0.23 -1.99
N LEU A 202 -27.27 0.67 -2.06
CA LEU A 202 -27.44 1.61 -3.19
C LEU A 202 -27.00 3.05 -2.92
N GLU A 203 -26.73 3.46 -1.67
CA GLU A 203 -26.35 4.85 -1.33
C GLU A 203 -24.84 5.09 -1.06
N TRP A 204 -24.02 4.03 -0.98
CA TRP A 204 -22.65 4.09 -0.43
C TRP A 204 -21.51 4.48 -1.38
N LYS A 205 -21.79 4.96 -2.60
CA LYS A 205 -20.71 5.20 -3.59
C LYS A 205 -20.26 6.65 -3.71
N ARG A 206 -20.43 7.49 -2.68
CA ARG A 206 -19.93 8.87 -2.72
C ARG A 206 -18.75 9.07 -1.77
N LEU A 207 -17.55 9.02 -2.34
CA LEU A 207 -16.33 9.41 -1.66
C LEU A 207 -16.46 10.83 -1.12
N THR A 208 -16.03 11.04 0.13
CA THR A 208 -15.94 12.37 0.71
C THR A 208 -14.84 13.18 -0.01
N PRO A 209 -14.91 14.52 -0.03
CA PRO A 209 -13.86 15.34 -0.62
C PRO A 209 -12.63 15.48 0.30
N PHE A 210 -12.64 14.82 1.47
CA PHE A 210 -11.58 14.98 2.47
C PHE A 210 -10.34 14.21 2.09
N LYS A 211 -9.20 14.88 2.27
CA LYS A 211 -7.87 14.31 2.17
C LYS A 211 -7.13 14.59 3.46
N THR A 212 -6.59 13.56 4.07
CA THR A 212 -5.71 13.70 5.22
C THR A 212 -4.48 14.51 4.83
N SER A 213 -4.04 15.42 5.70
CA SER A 213 -2.90 16.27 5.42
C SER A 213 -1.65 15.45 5.12
N MET A 214 -0.86 15.90 4.15
CA MET A 214 0.38 15.24 3.77
C MET A 214 1.32 15.04 4.96
N ALA A 215 1.40 16.05 5.84
CA ALA A 215 2.22 15.99 7.04
C ALA A 215 1.81 14.82 7.95
N HIS A 216 0.51 14.65 8.19
CA HIS A 216 0.01 13.56 9.04
C HIS A 216 0.29 12.18 8.44
N GLN A 217 0.07 12.02 7.14
CA GLN A 217 0.33 10.76 6.45
C GLN A 217 1.82 10.38 6.51
N ARG A 218 2.71 11.33 6.23
CA ARG A 218 4.17 11.14 6.33
C ARG A 218 4.60 10.73 7.74
N MET A 219 4.08 11.35 8.79
CA MET A 219 4.45 11.00 10.17
C MET A 219 4.09 9.54 10.51
N LEU A 220 2.92 9.05 10.09
CA LEU A 220 2.49 7.67 10.35
C LEU A 220 3.32 6.65 9.53
N VAL A 221 3.62 7.00 8.28
CA VAL A 221 4.49 6.22 7.38
C VAL A 221 5.90 6.08 7.94
N GLU A 222 6.50 7.18 8.41
CA GLU A 222 7.82 7.16 9.04
C GLU A 222 7.83 6.29 10.31
N LYS A 223 6.76 6.32 11.11
CA LYS A 223 6.63 5.49 12.32
C LYS A 223 6.55 4.00 12.01
N GLN A 224 5.89 3.65 10.92
CA GLN A 224 5.88 2.29 10.39
C GLN A 224 7.28 1.90 9.93
N LEU A 225 7.91 2.66 9.00
CA LEU A 225 9.28 2.36 8.52
C LEU A 225 10.31 2.21 9.64
N GLU A 226 10.20 2.97 10.73
CA GLU A 226 11.03 2.81 11.92
C GLU A 226 10.98 1.37 12.47
N VAL A 227 9.80 0.74 12.48
CA VAL A 227 9.59 -0.67 12.85
C VAL A 227 10.22 -1.61 11.83
N ALA A 228 10.02 -1.44 10.52
CA ALA A 228 10.71 -2.29 9.54
C ALA A 228 12.23 -2.24 9.70
N ILE A 229 12.80 -1.05 9.93
CA ILE A 229 14.23 -0.85 10.11
C ILE A 229 14.72 -1.49 11.42
N GLU A 230 13.94 -1.37 12.50
CA GLU A 230 14.20 -2.02 13.80
C GLU A 230 14.37 -3.53 13.62
N PHE A 231 13.45 -4.17 12.92
CA PHE A 231 13.45 -5.62 12.71
C PHE A 231 14.30 -6.07 11.51
N GLY A 232 14.63 -5.18 10.58
CA GLY A 232 15.28 -5.52 9.31
C GLY A 232 14.38 -6.38 8.42
N VAL A 233 13.12 -6.00 8.30
CA VAL A 233 12.16 -6.64 7.37
C VAL A 233 11.96 -5.75 6.14
N ASN A 234 11.71 -6.36 4.98
CA ASN A 234 11.46 -5.61 3.75
C ASN A 234 10.11 -4.88 3.82
N VAL A 235 9.95 -3.86 3.00
CA VAL A 235 8.76 -2.99 2.99
C VAL A 235 8.08 -3.07 1.63
N SER A 236 6.78 -3.34 1.61
CA SER A 236 5.91 -3.06 0.47
C SER A 236 5.33 -1.66 0.63
N PHE A 237 5.86 -0.71 -0.15
CA PHE A 237 5.57 0.70 -0.05
C PHE A 237 4.56 1.15 -1.12
N HIS A 238 3.33 1.47 -0.74
CA HIS A 238 2.35 1.99 -1.69
C HIS A 238 2.62 3.47 -1.98
N SER A 239 2.68 3.84 -3.25
CA SER A 239 2.84 5.24 -3.65
C SER A 239 2.01 5.57 -4.89
N VAL A 240 0.82 6.14 -4.69
CA VAL A 240 -0.06 6.58 -5.77
C VAL A 240 -0.26 8.09 -5.73
N ALA A 241 -0.06 8.76 -6.87
CA ALA A 241 -0.25 10.20 -7.03
C ALA A 241 0.56 11.09 -6.06
N ALA A 242 1.66 10.57 -5.50
CA ALA A 242 2.54 11.30 -4.58
C ALA A 242 4.02 10.86 -4.66
N PRO A 243 4.63 10.78 -5.85
CA PRO A 243 6.02 10.37 -6.00
C PRO A 243 7.00 11.25 -5.19
N GLY A 244 6.77 12.57 -5.17
CA GLY A 244 7.58 13.53 -4.41
C GLY A 244 7.57 13.28 -2.89
N PRO A 245 6.40 13.35 -2.22
CA PRO A 245 6.31 13.09 -0.79
C PRO A 245 6.83 11.70 -0.38
N SER A 246 6.60 10.68 -1.21
CA SER A 246 7.15 9.33 -0.99
C SER A 246 8.67 9.34 -1.01
N LEU A 247 9.28 9.96 -2.03
CA LEU A 247 10.73 10.10 -2.11
C LEU A 247 11.28 10.88 -0.91
N ASP A 248 10.63 11.96 -0.49
CA ASP A 248 11.05 12.72 0.69
C ASP A 248 11.09 11.86 1.96
N VAL A 249 10.10 10.97 2.15
CA VAL A 249 10.10 10.02 3.29
C VAL A 249 11.28 9.06 3.18
N LEU A 250 11.54 8.49 2.00
CA LEU A 250 12.65 7.56 1.81
C LEU A 250 14.01 8.25 2.06
N ILE A 251 14.17 9.49 1.58
CA ILE A 251 15.35 10.33 1.85
C ILE A 251 15.47 10.62 3.35
N SER A 252 14.36 10.98 4.01
CA SER A 252 14.27 11.23 5.46
C SER A 252 14.74 10.00 6.24
N MET A 253 14.21 8.81 5.93
CA MET A 253 14.58 7.56 6.60
C MET A 253 16.01 7.14 6.31
N ARG A 254 16.49 7.24 5.06
CA ARG A 254 17.91 7.05 4.72
C ARG A 254 18.78 7.98 5.54
N ASN A 255 18.38 9.26 5.66
CA ASN A 255 19.17 10.23 6.38
C ASN A 255 19.19 9.95 7.89
N LYS A 256 18.06 9.55 8.45
CA LYS A 256 17.93 9.28 9.88
C LYS A 256 18.61 7.98 10.30
N HIS A 257 18.45 6.91 9.52
CA HIS A 257 18.86 5.54 9.89
C HIS A 257 20.12 5.03 9.16
N ARG A 258 20.58 5.75 8.12
CA ARG A 258 21.83 5.48 7.39
C ARG A 258 21.92 4.01 6.94
N GLY A 259 23.03 3.34 7.25
CA GLY A 259 23.27 1.94 6.88
C GLY A 259 22.24 0.96 7.41
N ARG A 260 21.48 1.30 8.47
CA ARG A 260 20.37 0.42 8.90
C ARG A 260 19.23 0.41 7.89
N PHE A 261 18.96 1.53 7.24
CA PHE A 261 17.96 1.60 6.18
C PHE A 261 18.47 0.90 4.91
N THR A 262 19.65 1.29 4.41
CA THR A 262 20.14 0.81 3.11
C THR A 262 20.62 -0.64 3.10
N ASN A 263 20.99 -1.22 4.24
CA ASN A 263 21.61 -2.55 4.29
C ASN A 263 20.72 -3.62 4.92
N ARG A 264 19.61 -3.24 5.57
CA ARG A 264 18.73 -4.20 6.29
C ARG A 264 17.32 -4.28 5.74
N VAL A 265 16.90 -3.31 4.93
CA VAL A 265 15.54 -3.20 4.42
C VAL A 265 15.59 -2.96 2.93
N ASN A 266 14.84 -3.75 2.16
CA ASN A 266 14.51 -3.43 0.79
C ASN A 266 13.10 -2.83 0.76
N VAL A 267 12.90 -1.80 -0.06
CA VAL A 267 11.61 -1.13 -0.22
C VAL A 267 11.11 -1.40 -1.63
N ASP A 268 10.03 -2.14 -1.75
CA ASP A 268 9.31 -2.40 -3.00
C ASP A 268 8.17 -1.40 -3.13
N ILE A 269 8.28 -0.48 -4.10
CA ILE A 269 7.26 0.56 -4.29
C ILE A 269 6.21 0.06 -5.28
N HIS A 270 4.96 -0.11 -4.82
CA HIS A 270 3.85 -0.58 -5.64
C HIS A 270 2.81 0.53 -5.88
N SER A 271 1.96 0.31 -6.89
CA SER A 271 0.95 1.27 -7.35
C SER A 271 1.53 2.65 -7.72
N GLY A 272 2.75 2.66 -8.27
CA GLY A 272 3.60 3.82 -8.61
C GLY A 272 3.05 4.81 -9.65
N GLY A 273 1.74 5.09 -9.66
CA GLY A 273 1.12 6.08 -10.52
C GLY A 273 1.74 7.46 -10.29
N GLY A 274 2.48 7.95 -11.28
CA GLY A 274 3.22 9.21 -11.22
C GLY A 274 4.74 9.06 -11.15
N TRP A 275 5.27 7.84 -10.99
CA TRP A 275 6.71 7.58 -11.01
C TRP A 275 7.21 7.37 -12.45
N SER A 276 7.79 8.42 -13.05
CA SER A 276 8.45 8.32 -14.35
C SER A 276 9.77 7.55 -14.25
N GLY A 277 10.28 7.00 -15.37
CA GLY A 277 11.59 6.32 -15.38
C GLY A 277 12.75 7.21 -14.90
N GLU A 278 12.71 8.51 -15.21
CA GLU A 278 13.68 9.49 -14.70
C GLU A 278 13.56 9.69 -13.18
N PHE A 279 12.32 9.72 -12.67
CA PHE A 279 12.06 9.85 -11.25
C PHE A 279 12.49 8.61 -10.47
N TRP A 280 12.32 7.40 -11.04
CA TRP A 280 12.90 6.18 -10.49
C TRP A 280 14.41 6.28 -10.38
N ALA A 281 15.10 6.65 -11.47
CA ALA A 281 16.55 6.79 -11.44
C ALA A 281 17.02 7.84 -10.42
N GLN A 282 16.25 8.91 -10.22
CA GLN A 282 16.50 9.88 -9.16
C GLN A 282 16.32 9.25 -7.77
N ALA A 283 15.21 8.57 -7.54
CA ALA A 283 14.92 7.92 -6.27
C ALA A 283 15.99 6.91 -5.87
N GLU A 284 16.50 6.12 -6.81
CA GLU A 284 17.60 5.17 -6.56
C GLU A 284 18.87 5.89 -6.07
N ARG A 285 19.24 7.00 -6.71
CA ARG A 285 20.42 7.79 -6.32
C ARG A 285 20.23 8.48 -4.96
N GLU A 286 19.03 9.00 -4.71
CA GLU A 286 18.76 9.85 -3.56
C GLU A 286 18.29 9.11 -2.33
N SER A 287 17.67 7.94 -2.45
CA SER A 287 17.22 7.15 -1.29
C SER A 287 18.06 5.90 -1.06
N GLY A 288 18.75 5.40 -2.09
CA GLY A 288 19.38 4.08 -2.07
C GLY A 288 18.40 2.92 -2.25
N VAL A 289 17.10 3.21 -2.49
CA VAL A 289 16.07 2.21 -2.81
C VAL A 289 16.10 1.92 -4.31
N GLY A 290 16.45 0.70 -4.69
CA GLY A 290 16.42 0.21 -6.08
C GLY A 290 15.02 -0.26 -6.51
N SER A 291 14.65 -0.10 -7.78
CA SER A 291 13.52 -0.85 -8.33
C SER A 291 13.84 -2.35 -8.28
N GLY A 292 12.96 -3.17 -7.71
CA GLY A 292 13.07 -4.63 -7.82
C GLY A 292 13.29 -5.04 -9.28
N GLY A 293 14.20 -5.98 -9.52
CA GLY A 293 14.84 -6.24 -10.82
C GLY A 293 13.96 -6.78 -11.95
N VAL A 294 12.65 -6.56 -11.95
CA VAL A 294 11.72 -7.01 -13.00
C VAL A 294 11.32 -5.85 -13.94
N ASP A 295 11.26 -4.60 -13.46
CA ASP A 295 10.78 -3.47 -14.27
C ASP A 295 11.81 -2.88 -15.25
N ARG A 296 13.11 -3.08 -15.00
CA ARG A 296 14.16 -2.59 -15.90
C ARG A 296 14.14 -3.28 -17.26
N GLU A 297 13.73 -4.55 -17.33
CA GLU A 297 13.72 -5.29 -18.59
C GLU A 297 12.50 -4.93 -19.44
N VAL A 298 11.33 -4.75 -18.82
CA VAL A 298 10.09 -4.37 -19.52
C VAL A 298 10.19 -2.98 -20.15
N GLN A 299 10.86 -2.02 -19.50
CA GLN A 299 11.08 -0.70 -20.08
C GLN A 299 12.27 -0.64 -21.06
N SER A 300 13.29 -1.49 -20.91
CA SER A 300 14.43 -1.48 -21.84
C SER A 300 14.09 -2.09 -23.21
N VAL A 301 13.13 -3.02 -23.27
CA VAL A 301 12.64 -3.60 -24.53
C VAL A 301 11.80 -2.58 -25.32
N ALA A 302 11.08 -1.68 -24.63
CA ALA A 302 10.36 -0.58 -25.27
C ALA A 302 11.28 0.55 -25.78
N GLY A 303 12.54 0.61 -25.34
CA GLY A 303 13.51 1.65 -25.70
C GLY A 303 14.56 1.27 -26.75
N ARG A 304 14.57 0.02 -27.25
CA ARG A 304 15.53 -0.46 -28.26
C ARG A 304 14.91 -0.74 -29.64
N GLY A 305 13.87 0.02 -29.99
CA GLY A 305 13.33 0.09 -31.34
C GLY A 305 13.49 1.51 -31.90
N ALA A 306 14.73 1.88 -32.25
CA ALA A 306 15.05 3.01 -33.12
C ALA A 306 16.03 2.53 -34.19
#